data_AF-A0A2H4U5J4-F1
#
_entry.id   AF-A0A2H4U5J4-F1
#
_cell.length_a   1.000
_cell.length_b   1.000
_cell.length_c   1.000
_cell.angle_alpha   90.00
_cell.angle_beta   90.00
_cell.angle_gamma   90.00
#
_symmetry.space_group_name_H-M   'P 1'
#
loop_
_entity.id
_entity.type
_entity.pdbx_description
1 polymer ?
#
loop_
_entity_poly.entity_id
_entity_poly.type
_entity_poly.pdbx_seq_one_letter_code
_entity_poly.pdbx_strand_id
1 'polypeptide(L)'
;MSKIFSPFADGSIVEPKDFVGRRDIIEKFEPYLKDSINGNPNYFLITGEYYIGKSSFLKYLSFYAKEKYKIISCSWLIENTIEETIEELISLLLWDIKFSQENCYNKIIEDLHDHIIKIVWSKIKFTKEFLIHVKENFVEFFKYLYDNINDGLFFKKYKGLMIQFTAYWGSNLNLFFEWFNNIIDYCNKSHDEIPFIFTLELSKEEYNEFIDDEIAKYFICSELKRLSDNDVRTYFKNSFNKFDWEISDDVLDLLVEHCQGNPCLMQHAGNKIYYSISMGAFDEEEKKGYRVYGYVTNQKLTDPNFVREILRK
;
A
#
# COMPACT_ATOMS: atom_id res chain seq x y z
N MET A 1 -22.86 -17.65 -11.48
CA MET A 1 -23.17 -16.93 -10.22
C MET A 1 -22.03 -15.97 -9.97
N SER A 2 -22.26 -14.66 -10.06
CA SER A 2 -21.27 -13.67 -9.65
C SER A 2 -21.00 -13.85 -8.15
N LYS A 3 -19.72 -13.93 -7.76
CA LYS A 3 -19.38 -13.90 -6.32
C LYS A 3 -19.91 -12.57 -5.76
N ILE A 4 -20.81 -12.65 -4.79
CA ILE A 4 -21.26 -11.52 -3.98
C ILE A 4 -20.02 -11.07 -3.19
N PHE A 5 -19.35 -10.01 -3.65
CA PHE A 5 -18.13 -9.50 -3.02
C PHE A 5 -18.47 -8.21 -2.26
N SER A 6 -18.31 -8.25 -0.95
CA SER A 6 -18.53 -7.09 -0.09
C SER A 6 -17.54 -5.98 -0.43
N PRO A 7 -17.97 -4.71 -0.53
CA PRO A 7 -17.07 -3.57 -0.73
C PRO A 7 -16.20 -3.28 0.52
N PHE A 8 -16.47 -3.99 1.61
CA PHE A 8 -15.82 -3.85 2.91
C PHE A 8 -14.85 -5.00 3.22
N ALA A 9 -14.70 -6.00 2.33
CA ALA A 9 -13.96 -7.23 2.63
C ALA A 9 -12.51 -6.96 3.06
N ASP A 10 -11.98 -7.71 4.04
CA ASP A 10 -10.58 -7.59 4.44
C ASP A 10 -9.67 -7.94 3.26
N GLY A 11 -8.66 -7.12 3.02
CA GLY A 11 -7.81 -7.22 1.83
C GLY A 11 -8.47 -6.79 0.52
N SER A 12 -9.77 -6.44 0.53
CA SER A 12 -10.32 -5.65 -0.57
C SER A 12 -9.65 -4.29 -0.56
N ILE A 13 -9.05 -3.99 -1.70
CA ILE A 13 -8.43 -2.70 -1.95
C ILE A 13 -9.57 -1.69 -1.93
N VAL A 14 -9.53 -0.75 -0.99
CA VAL A 14 -10.40 0.44 -1.08
C VAL A 14 -10.05 1.11 -2.39
N GLU A 15 -10.99 1.09 -3.33
CA GLU A 15 -10.83 1.75 -4.62
C GLU A 15 -10.49 3.23 -4.35
N PRO A 16 -9.59 3.83 -5.14
CA PRO A 16 -9.13 5.17 -4.87
C PRO A 16 -10.25 6.22 -4.71
N LYS A 17 -11.32 6.09 -5.48
CA LYS A 17 -12.52 6.94 -5.40
C LYS A 17 -13.29 6.83 -4.08
N ASP A 18 -13.10 5.73 -3.34
CA ASP A 18 -13.77 5.42 -2.08
C ASP A 18 -12.85 5.65 -0.87
N PHE A 19 -11.61 6.09 -1.11
CA PHE A 19 -10.69 6.50 -0.06
C PHE A 19 -11.15 7.85 0.52
N VAL A 20 -11.62 7.82 1.77
CA VAL A 20 -12.16 9.00 2.46
C VAL A 20 -11.13 9.55 3.45
N GLY A 21 -11.10 10.89 3.58
CA GLY A 21 -10.15 11.60 4.42
C GLY A 21 -8.71 11.59 3.86
N ARG A 22 -7.78 12.15 4.63
CA ARG A 22 -6.32 12.10 4.38
C ARG A 22 -5.85 12.75 3.07
N ARG A 23 -6.70 13.56 2.44
CA ARG A 23 -6.36 14.33 1.23
C ARG A 23 -5.25 15.34 1.49
N ASP A 24 -5.24 15.92 2.68
CA ASP A 24 -4.19 16.81 3.18
C ASP A 24 -2.80 16.15 3.10
N ILE A 25 -2.71 14.84 3.39
CA ILE A 25 -1.44 14.10 3.31
C ILE A 25 -1.01 13.91 1.85
N ILE A 26 -1.95 13.66 0.94
CA ILE A 26 -1.67 13.55 -0.50
C ILE A 26 -1.25 14.89 -1.08
N GLU A 27 -1.94 15.97 -0.71
CA GLU A 27 -1.60 17.35 -1.09
C GLU A 27 -0.22 17.76 -0.56
N LYS A 28 0.14 17.32 0.65
CA LYS A 28 1.48 17.48 1.20
C LYS A 28 2.55 16.75 0.38
N PHE A 29 2.27 15.55 -0.11
CA PHE A 29 3.22 14.77 -0.91
C PHE A 29 3.30 15.22 -2.37
N GLU A 30 2.27 15.89 -2.89
CA GLU A 30 2.16 16.26 -4.30
C GLU A 30 3.35 17.10 -4.85
N PRO A 31 3.85 18.14 -4.16
CA PRO A 31 5.01 18.89 -4.62
C PRO A 31 6.25 18.00 -4.81
N TYR A 32 6.46 17.04 -3.91
CA TYR A 32 7.60 16.12 -3.94
C TYR A 32 7.45 15.04 -5.01
N LEU A 33 6.22 14.60 -5.31
CA LEU A 33 5.98 13.76 -6.50
C LEU A 33 6.39 14.49 -7.78
N LYS A 34 6.09 15.80 -7.90
CA LYS A 34 6.48 16.62 -9.05
C LYS A 34 7.99 16.84 -9.11
N ASP A 35 8.61 17.04 -7.96
CA ASP A 35 10.05 17.21 -7.84
C ASP A 35 10.80 15.94 -8.26
N SER A 36 10.32 14.77 -7.83
CA SER A 36 10.93 13.49 -8.23
C SER A 36 10.84 13.19 -9.71
N ILE A 37 9.74 13.50 -10.40
CA ILE A 37 9.72 13.30 -11.86
C ILE A 37 10.66 14.26 -12.63
N ASN A 38 11.23 15.27 -11.96
CA ASN A 38 12.27 16.15 -12.51
C ASN A 38 13.70 15.72 -12.10
N GLY A 39 13.86 14.51 -11.53
CA GLY A 39 15.16 13.94 -11.21
C GLY A 39 15.64 14.15 -9.77
N ASN A 40 14.81 14.72 -8.89
CA ASN A 40 15.16 14.92 -7.48
C ASN A 40 14.53 13.82 -6.60
N PRO A 41 15.32 12.86 -6.07
CA PRO A 41 14.74 11.77 -5.30
C PRO A 41 14.10 12.29 -4.00
N ASN A 42 12.91 11.79 -3.67
CA ASN A 42 12.20 12.16 -2.45
C ASN A 42 11.80 10.93 -1.63
N TYR A 43 11.79 11.08 -0.31
CA TYR A 43 11.61 9.98 0.63
C TYR A 43 10.40 10.25 1.52
N PHE A 44 9.39 9.38 1.48
CA PHE A 44 8.18 9.50 2.27
C PHE A 44 8.20 8.49 3.41
N LEU A 45 7.81 8.93 4.60
CA LEU A 45 7.60 8.03 5.73
C LEU A 45 6.15 8.14 6.18
N ILE A 46 5.48 6.99 6.24
CA ILE A 46 4.13 6.86 6.77
C ILE A 46 4.16 6.06 8.07
N THR A 47 3.66 6.66 9.15
CA THR A 47 3.49 6.00 10.45
C THR A 47 2.05 6.12 10.95
N GLY A 48 1.72 5.44 12.04
CA GLY A 48 0.43 5.46 12.69
C GLY A 48 0.08 4.12 13.35
N GLU A 49 -1.04 4.11 14.08
CA GLU A 49 -1.54 2.92 14.79
C GLU A 49 -1.66 1.69 13.87
N TYR A 50 -1.60 0.49 14.44
CA TYR A 50 -1.94 -0.73 13.71
C TYR A 50 -3.36 -0.63 13.12
N TYR A 51 -3.53 -1.18 11.92
CA TYR A 51 -4.83 -1.20 11.22
C TYR A 51 -5.44 0.16 10.89
N ILE A 52 -4.67 1.25 11.01
CA ILE A 52 -5.12 2.59 10.63
C ILE A 52 -5.20 2.78 9.09
N GLY A 53 -4.92 1.76 8.29
CA GLY A 53 -5.00 1.83 6.82
C GLY A 53 -3.78 2.46 6.14
N LYS A 54 -2.58 2.24 6.68
CA LYS A 54 -1.30 2.69 6.08
C LYS A 54 -1.06 2.06 4.71
N SER A 55 -1.12 0.74 4.59
CA SER A 55 -0.93 0.05 3.31
C SER A 55 -2.01 0.42 2.28
N SER A 56 -3.27 0.64 2.72
CA SER A 56 -4.34 1.15 1.84
C SER A 56 -4.05 2.57 1.34
N PHE A 57 -3.51 3.44 2.21
CA PHE A 57 -3.07 4.79 1.82
C PHE A 57 -1.93 4.73 0.79
N LEU A 58 -0.91 3.89 1.00
CA LEU A 58 0.19 3.74 0.06
C LEU A 58 -0.26 3.23 -1.30
N LYS A 59 -1.23 2.31 -1.31
CA LYS A 59 -1.85 1.82 -2.54
C LYS A 59 -2.63 2.91 -3.27
N TYR A 60 -3.35 3.75 -2.53
CA TYR A 60 -4.00 4.95 -3.08
C TYR A 60 -2.97 5.92 -3.67
N LEU A 61 -1.89 6.20 -2.95
CA LEU A 61 -0.80 7.06 -3.39
C LEU A 61 -0.17 6.54 -4.68
N SER A 62 0.07 5.23 -4.80
CA SER A 62 0.56 4.60 -6.03
C SER A 62 -0.38 4.83 -7.21
N PHE A 63 -1.69 4.64 -7.00
CA PHE A 63 -2.69 4.91 -8.03
C PHE A 63 -2.69 6.39 -8.43
N TYR A 64 -2.71 7.30 -7.45
CA TYR A 64 -2.68 8.74 -7.67
C TYR A 64 -1.44 9.17 -8.47
N ALA A 65 -0.26 8.70 -8.06
CA ALA A 65 1.01 8.99 -8.70
C ALA A 65 1.07 8.44 -10.14
N LYS A 66 0.53 7.24 -10.36
CA LYS A 66 0.42 6.65 -11.70
C LYS A 66 -0.50 7.44 -12.61
N GLU A 67 -1.71 7.75 -12.16
CA GLU A 67 -2.70 8.44 -13.01
C GLU A 67 -2.27 9.86 -13.34
N LYS A 68 -1.85 10.63 -12.32
CA LYS A 68 -1.54 12.06 -12.43
C LYS A 68 -0.13 12.34 -12.97
N TYR A 69 0.87 11.57 -12.54
CA TYR A 69 2.29 11.84 -12.83
C TYR A 69 2.98 10.78 -13.68
N LYS A 70 2.29 9.68 -14.00
CA LYS A 70 2.88 8.54 -14.71
C LYS A 70 4.08 7.95 -13.96
N ILE A 71 3.99 7.90 -12.64
CA ILE A 71 4.96 7.19 -11.80
C ILE A 71 4.53 5.72 -11.70
N ILE A 72 5.44 4.78 -11.92
CA ILE A 72 5.20 3.37 -11.61
C ILE A 72 5.56 3.11 -10.16
N SER A 73 4.84 2.21 -9.50
CA SER A 73 5.08 1.87 -8.10
C SER A 73 5.27 0.37 -7.96
N CYS A 74 6.24 -0.04 -7.15
CA CYS A 74 6.38 -1.39 -6.64
C CYS A 74 6.34 -1.35 -5.10
N SER A 75 5.73 -2.38 -4.50
CA SER A 75 5.60 -2.49 -3.05
C SER A 75 6.22 -3.79 -2.59
N TRP A 76 7.03 -3.74 -1.53
CA TRP A 76 7.69 -4.92 -0.97
C TRP A 76 7.81 -4.86 0.56
N LEU A 77 8.03 -6.04 1.15
CA LEU A 77 8.28 -6.23 2.56
C LEU A 77 9.78 -6.15 2.85
N ILE A 78 10.17 -5.55 3.97
CA ILE A 78 11.58 -5.54 4.39
C ILE A 78 11.92 -6.91 4.97
N GLU A 79 12.70 -7.71 4.26
CA GLU A 79 13.10 -9.06 4.68
C GLU A 79 14.13 -9.03 5.82
N ASN A 80 14.56 -10.22 6.25
CA ASN A 80 15.59 -10.36 7.30
C ASN A 80 16.96 -9.82 6.85
N THR A 81 17.22 -9.85 5.53
CA THR A 81 18.43 -9.33 4.91
C THR A 81 18.12 -8.35 3.77
N ILE A 82 19.07 -7.48 3.46
CA ILE A 82 18.92 -6.51 2.36
C ILE A 82 19.00 -7.20 1.01
N GLU A 83 19.83 -8.23 0.88
CA GLU A 83 19.94 -9.04 -0.34
C GLU A 83 18.63 -9.75 -0.68
N GLU A 84 17.94 -10.32 0.31
CA GLU A 84 16.60 -10.92 0.10
C GLU A 84 15.57 -9.85 -0.29
N THR A 85 15.61 -8.69 0.37
CA THR A 85 14.75 -7.54 0.05
C THR A 85 14.96 -7.09 -1.40
N ILE A 86 16.21 -6.98 -1.85
CA ILE A 86 16.58 -6.59 -3.22
C ILE A 86 16.18 -7.68 -4.22
N GLU A 87 16.49 -8.95 -3.96
CA GLU A 87 16.18 -10.06 -4.86
C GLU A 87 14.68 -10.13 -5.20
N GLU A 88 13.84 -10.02 -4.18
CA GLU A 88 12.40 -10.09 -4.37
C GLU A 88 11.84 -8.79 -4.98
N LEU A 89 12.38 -7.62 -4.62
CA LEU A 89 12.04 -6.35 -5.26
C LEU A 89 12.31 -6.37 -6.77
N ILE A 90 13.49 -6.86 -7.18
CA ILE A 90 13.87 -7.02 -8.58
C ILE A 90 12.92 -8.02 -9.27
N SER A 91 12.67 -9.16 -8.61
CA SER A 91 11.77 -10.19 -9.14
C SER A 91 10.37 -9.63 -9.46
N LEU A 92 9.79 -8.85 -8.55
CA LEU A 92 8.50 -8.20 -8.77
C LEU A 92 8.54 -7.17 -9.91
N LEU A 93 9.56 -6.32 -9.92
CA LEU A 93 9.69 -5.30 -10.97
C LEU A 93 9.78 -5.92 -12.34
N LEU A 94 10.63 -6.94 -12.51
CA LEU A 94 10.77 -7.66 -13.78
C LEU A 94 9.47 -8.38 -14.16
N TRP A 95 8.74 -8.93 -13.18
CA TRP A 95 7.44 -9.56 -13.42
C TRP A 95 6.39 -8.56 -13.93
N ASP A 96 6.30 -7.36 -13.35
CA ASP A 96 5.41 -6.29 -13.82
C ASP A 96 5.81 -5.76 -15.20
N ILE A 97 7.12 -5.67 -15.47
CA ILE A 97 7.64 -5.30 -16.79
C ILE A 97 7.28 -6.38 -17.82
N LYS A 98 7.39 -7.67 -17.50
CA LYS A 98 7.03 -8.77 -18.41
C LYS A 98 5.62 -8.63 -18.97
N PHE A 99 4.63 -8.32 -18.12
CA PHE A 99 3.23 -8.18 -18.56
C PHE A 99 2.96 -6.91 -19.35
N SER A 100 3.73 -5.85 -19.12
CA SER A 100 3.47 -4.55 -19.72
C SER A 100 4.35 -4.25 -20.93
N GLN A 101 5.55 -4.84 -20.99
CA GLN A 101 6.62 -4.60 -21.97
C GLN A 101 7.55 -5.83 -22.13
N GLU A 102 7.02 -6.92 -22.71
CA GLU A 102 7.75 -8.20 -22.86
C GLU A 102 9.14 -8.07 -23.52
N ASN A 103 9.28 -7.19 -24.52
CA ASN A 103 10.58 -6.95 -25.17
C ASN A 103 11.62 -6.33 -24.23
N CYS A 104 11.21 -5.39 -23.38
CA CYS A 104 12.08 -4.79 -22.37
C CYS A 104 12.49 -5.85 -21.34
N TYR A 105 11.54 -6.64 -20.87
CA TYR A 105 11.81 -7.76 -19.96
C TYR A 105 12.85 -8.72 -20.56
N ASN A 106 12.67 -9.15 -21.82
CA ASN A 106 13.60 -10.09 -22.46
C ASN A 106 15.02 -9.51 -22.57
N LYS A 107 15.15 -8.22 -22.90
CA LYS A 107 16.45 -7.54 -22.94
C LYS A 107 17.13 -7.53 -21.57
N ILE A 108 16.41 -7.12 -20.51
CA ILE A 108 16.99 -7.08 -19.16
C ILE A 108 17.36 -8.50 -18.70
N ILE A 109 16.53 -9.51 -18.98
CA ILE A 109 16.85 -10.91 -18.63
C ILE A 109 18.08 -11.41 -19.37
N GLU A 110 18.28 -11.01 -20.62
CA GLU A 110 19.50 -11.32 -21.39
C GLU A 110 20.72 -10.64 -20.78
N ASP A 111 20.63 -9.34 -20.47
CA ASP A 111 21.70 -8.57 -19.81
C ASP A 111 22.08 -9.16 -18.43
N LEU A 112 21.12 -9.75 -17.72
CA LEU A 112 21.30 -10.35 -16.39
C LEU A 112 21.55 -11.87 -16.42
N HIS A 113 21.66 -12.49 -17.60
CA HIS A 113 21.67 -13.94 -17.75
C HIS A 113 22.70 -14.65 -16.84
N ASP A 114 23.93 -14.13 -16.80
CA ASP A 114 25.03 -14.73 -16.04
C ASP A 114 24.89 -14.59 -14.51
N HIS A 115 23.95 -13.74 -14.08
CA HIS A 115 23.62 -13.50 -12.68
C HIS A 115 22.37 -14.26 -12.23
N ILE A 116 21.62 -14.87 -13.15
CA ILE A 116 20.38 -15.58 -12.85
C ILE A 116 20.68 -17.07 -12.61
N ILE A 117 20.40 -17.55 -11.40
CA ILE A 117 20.49 -18.98 -11.05
C ILE A 117 19.28 -19.74 -11.57
N LYS A 118 18.06 -19.20 -11.35
CA LYS A 118 16.81 -19.83 -11.80
C LYS A 118 15.65 -18.84 -11.81
N ILE A 119 14.67 -19.10 -12.67
CA ILE A 119 13.39 -18.39 -12.72
C ILE A 119 12.26 -19.39 -12.42
N VAL A 120 11.43 -19.08 -11.43
CA VAL A 120 10.28 -19.91 -11.02
C VAL A 120 9.08 -18.99 -10.84
N TRP A 121 8.11 -19.07 -11.76
CA TRP A 121 6.95 -18.17 -11.80
C TRP A 121 7.38 -16.70 -11.86
N SER A 122 7.05 -15.91 -10.83
CA SER A 122 7.43 -14.50 -10.67
C SER A 122 8.73 -14.32 -9.89
N LYS A 123 9.34 -15.40 -9.37
CA LYS A 123 10.55 -15.32 -8.55
C LYS A 123 11.79 -15.61 -9.39
N ILE A 124 12.76 -14.71 -9.33
CA ILE A 124 14.06 -14.85 -9.97
C ILE A 124 15.08 -14.98 -8.84
N LYS A 125 15.92 -16.02 -8.90
CA LYS A 125 17.03 -16.20 -7.98
C LYS A 125 18.31 -15.74 -8.63
N PHE A 126 19.04 -14.87 -7.96
CA PHE A 126 20.30 -14.32 -8.44
C PHE A 126 21.50 -14.90 -7.69
N THR A 127 22.70 -14.72 -8.26
CA THR A 127 23.94 -15.03 -7.57
C THR A 127 24.15 -14.10 -6.38
N LYS A 128 24.85 -14.60 -5.34
CA LYS A 128 25.14 -13.81 -4.14
C LYS A 128 26.01 -12.59 -4.47
N GLU A 129 26.97 -12.78 -5.36
CA GLU A 129 27.89 -11.75 -5.84
C GLU A 129 27.11 -10.61 -6.52
N PHE A 130 26.09 -10.95 -7.33
CA PHE A 130 25.22 -9.97 -7.95
C PHE A 130 24.41 -9.19 -6.92
N LEU A 131 23.78 -9.87 -5.95
CA LEU A 131 22.99 -9.19 -4.91
C LEU A 131 23.83 -8.25 -4.03
N ILE A 132 25.06 -8.64 -3.70
CA ILE A 132 26.01 -7.76 -2.99
C ILE A 132 26.32 -6.53 -3.85
N HIS A 133 26.62 -6.74 -5.14
CA HIS A 133 26.90 -5.64 -6.06
C HIS A 133 25.72 -4.69 -6.20
N VAL A 134 24.49 -5.20 -6.36
CA VAL A 134 23.29 -4.36 -6.42
C VAL A 134 23.03 -3.65 -5.10
N LYS A 135 23.27 -4.29 -3.95
CA LYS A 135 23.13 -3.63 -2.65
C LYS A 135 24.04 -2.41 -2.52
N GLU A 136 25.28 -2.53 -2.97
CA GLU A 136 26.29 -1.47 -2.92
C GLU A 136 26.06 -0.36 -3.96
N ASN A 137 25.43 -0.70 -5.09
CA ASN A 137 25.21 0.21 -6.24
C ASN A 137 23.70 0.30 -6.57
N PHE A 138 22.87 0.38 -5.53
CA PHE A 138 21.43 0.21 -5.66
C PHE A 138 20.81 1.29 -6.57
N VAL A 139 21.24 2.53 -6.41
CA VAL A 139 20.67 3.65 -7.17
C VAL A 139 21.04 3.54 -8.65
N GLU A 140 22.29 3.21 -8.97
CA GLU A 140 22.74 2.98 -10.34
C GLU A 140 21.98 1.82 -10.99
N PHE A 141 21.84 0.70 -10.27
CA PHE A 141 21.15 -0.46 -10.80
C PHE A 141 19.67 -0.15 -11.10
N PHE A 142 19.00 0.57 -10.20
CA PHE A 142 17.61 0.97 -10.43
C PHE A 142 17.48 2.02 -11.53
N LYS A 143 18.46 2.92 -11.70
CA LYS A 143 18.54 3.84 -12.83
C LYS A 143 18.69 3.08 -14.15
N TYR A 144 19.57 2.07 -14.20
CA TYR A 144 19.69 1.16 -15.33
C TYR A 144 18.35 0.47 -15.67
N LEU A 145 17.62 -0.03 -14.65
CA LEU A 145 16.30 -0.63 -14.88
C LEU A 145 15.32 0.41 -15.44
N TYR A 146 15.27 1.61 -14.84
CA TYR A 146 14.39 2.70 -15.27
C TYR A 146 14.68 3.16 -16.70
N ASP A 147 15.95 3.33 -17.05
CA ASP A 147 16.38 3.73 -18.39
C ASP A 147 16.00 2.67 -19.42
N ASN A 148 16.20 1.37 -19.13
CA ASN A 148 15.77 0.30 -20.02
C ASN A 148 14.24 0.19 -20.18
N ILE A 149 13.46 0.53 -19.15
CA ILE A 149 12.00 0.62 -19.24
C ILE A 149 11.56 1.78 -20.15
N ASN A 150 12.35 2.85 -20.21
CA ASN A 150 12.04 4.07 -20.96
C ASN A 150 12.68 4.14 -22.36
N ASP A 151 13.75 3.39 -22.62
CA ASP A 151 14.46 3.34 -23.91
C ASP A 151 13.71 2.52 -24.99
N GLY A 152 12.54 1.96 -24.65
CA GLY A 152 11.64 1.35 -25.61
C GLY A 152 11.08 2.39 -26.59
N LEU A 153 11.49 2.28 -27.86
CA LEU A 153 11.21 3.14 -29.03
C LEU A 153 9.74 3.49 -29.37
N PHE A 154 8.78 3.35 -28.46
CA PHE A 154 7.39 3.73 -28.70
C PHE A 154 6.68 4.52 -27.57
N PHE A 155 7.18 4.65 -26.33
CA PHE A 155 6.61 5.57 -25.33
C PHE A 155 7.58 5.95 -24.19
N LYS A 156 7.78 7.25 -23.92
CA LYS A 156 8.10 7.77 -22.57
C LYS A 156 6.86 7.61 -21.67
N LYS A 157 6.51 6.37 -21.34
CA LYS A 157 5.24 6.07 -20.65
C LYS A 157 5.27 6.49 -19.20
N TYR A 158 6.44 6.44 -18.57
CA TYR A 158 6.60 6.69 -17.14
C TYR A 158 7.67 7.75 -16.88
N LYS A 159 7.47 8.55 -15.84
CA LYS A 159 8.33 9.68 -15.49
C LYS A 159 9.10 9.50 -14.19
N GLY A 160 8.90 8.38 -13.51
CA GLY A 160 9.59 8.03 -12.29
C GLY A 160 9.16 6.68 -11.74
N LEU A 161 9.90 6.20 -10.74
CA LEU A 161 9.66 4.94 -10.06
C LEU A 161 9.52 5.18 -8.55
N MET A 162 8.45 4.66 -7.96
CA MET A 162 8.18 4.68 -6.54
C MET A 162 8.40 3.28 -5.95
N ILE A 163 9.28 3.17 -4.97
CA ILE A 163 9.57 1.92 -4.27
C ILE A 163 9.02 2.03 -2.86
N GLN A 164 8.09 1.16 -2.50
CA GLN A 164 7.42 1.17 -1.20
C GLN A 164 7.90 0.00 -0.37
N PHE A 165 8.44 0.28 0.79
CA PHE A 165 8.90 -0.68 1.78
C PHE A 165 7.95 -0.71 2.96
N THR A 166 7.55 -1.90 3.36
CA THR A 166 6.71 -2.13 4.54
C THR A 166 7.47 -2.99 5.55
N ALA A 167 7.64 -2.45 6.76
CA ALA A 167 8.16 -3.24 7.87
C ALA A 167 7.10 -4.26 8.34
N TYR A 168 7.54 -5.45 8.71
CA TYR A 168 6.71 -6.48 9.31
C TYR A 168 7.47 -7.15 10.47
N TRP A 169 6.77 -8.03 11.19
CA TRP A 169 7.38 -8.78 12.28
C TRP A 169 8.49 -9.72 11.77
N GLY A 170 9.75 -9.31 11.95
CA GLY A 170 10.93 -10.00 11.42
C GLY A 170 11.86 -9.10 10.60
N SER A 171 11.37 -7.95 10.12
CA SER A 171 12.19 -6.99 9.37
C SER A 171 13.41 -6.52 10.18
N ASN A 172 14.59 -6.53 9.57
CA ASN A 172 15.80 -6.00 10.19
C ASN A 172 15.97 -4.52 9.86
N LEU A 173 15.27 -3.67 10.60
CA LEU A 173 15.24 -2.22 10.37
C LEU A 173 16.62 -1.55 10.56
N ASN A 174 17.49 -2.07 11.44
CA ASN A 174 18.84 -1.54 11.60
C ASN A 174 19.65 -1.66 10.29
N LEU A 175 19.71 -2.86 9.71
CA LEU A 175 20.39 -3.08 8.44
C LEU A 175 19.75 -2.27 7.31
N PHE A 176 18.43 -2.10 7.35
CA PHE A 176 17.70 -1.32 6.36
C PHE A 176 18.09 0.16 6.41
N PHE A 177 18.16 0.77 7.60
CA PHE A 177 18.57 2.18 7.72
C PHE A 177 20.06 2.40 7.42
N GLU A 178 20.93 1.44 7.77
CA GLU A 178 22.33 1.46 7.32
C GLU A 178 22.44 1.47 5.79
N TRP A 179 21.68 0.60 5.13
CA TRP A 179 21.62 0.54 3.67
C TRP A 179 20.98 1.79 3.06
N PHE A 180 19.90 2.31 3.66
CA PHE A 180 19.23 3.53 3.24
C PHE A 180 20.16 4.75 3.31
N ASN A 181 20.98 4.86 4.35
CA ASN A 181 21.98 5.93 4.44
C ASN A 181 22.96 5.90 3.27
N ASN A 182 23.35 4.72 2.77
CA ASN A 182 24.19 4.63 1.57
C ASN A 182 23.47 5.16 0.32
N ILE A 183 22.16 4.91 0.21
CA ILE A 183 21.32 5.47 -0.87
C ILE A 183 21.29 6.99 -0.78
N ILE A 184 21.06 7.56 0.41
CA ILE A 184 21.05 9.01 0.63
C ILE A 184 22.41 9.62 0.27
N ASP A 185 23.49 9.01 0.75
CA ASP A 185 24.85 9.44 0.48
C ASP A 185 25.17 9.46 -1.02
N TYR A 186 24.71 8.45 -1.74
CA TYR A 186 24.82 8.40 -3.19
C TYR A 186 24.05 9.54 -3.85
N CYS A 187 22.76 9.67 -3.55
CA CYS A 187 21.90 10.71 -4.16
C CYS A 187 22.40 12.12 -3.88
N ASN A 188 23.00 12.38 -2.72
CA ASN A 188 23.57 13.69 -2.37
C ASN A 188 24.89 13.99 -3.10
N LYS A 189 25.65 12.96 -3.48
CA LYS A 189 26.96 13.10 -4.16
C LYS A 189 26.82 13.05 -5.68
N SER A 190 25.79 12.37 -6.19
CA SER A 190 25.57 12.24 -7.62
C SER A 190 25.06 13.57 -8.21
N HIS A 191 25.39 13.78 -9.49
CA HIS A 191 24.80 14.85 -10.30
C HIS A 191 23.73 14.32 -11.25
N ASP A 192 23.28 13.08 -11.02
CA ASP A 192 22.36 12.38 -11.89
C ASP A 192 20.92 12.76 -11.57
N GLU A 193 20.11 12.92 -12.62
CA GLU A 193 18.66 12.98 -12.48
C GLU A 193 18.15 11.59 -12.11
N ILE A 194 17.65 11.45 -10.88
CA ILE A 194 17.19 10.19 -10.29
C ILE A 194 15.70 10.32 -10.00
N PRO A 195 14.81 9.88 -10.91
CA PRO A 195 13.39 10.08 -10.75
C PRO A 195 12.74 9.04 -9.83
N PHE A 196 13.26 8.93 -8.61
CA PHE A 196 12.84 7.93 -7.63
C PHE A 196 12.11 8.53 -6.44
N ILE A 197 11.12 7.78 -5.98
CA ILE A 197 10.43 8.03 -4.72
C ILE A 197 10.60 6.80 -3.86
N PHE A 198 11.14 6.99 -2.67
CA PHE A 198 11.18 5.95 -1.67
C PHE A 198 10.01 6.15 -0.72
N THR A 199 9.30 5.10 -0.36
CA THR A 199 8.28 5.17 0.69
C THR A 199 8.53 4.11 1.74
N LEU A 200 8.45 4.49 3.02
CA LEU A 200 8.59 3.58 4.14
C LEU A 200 7.33 3.61 5.01
N GLU A 201 6.74 2.43 5.22
CA GLU A 201 5.65 2.22 6.18
C GLU A 201 6.21 1.64 7.49
N LEU A 202 5.97 2.34 8.60
CA LEU A 202 6.27 1.88 9.96
C LEU A 202 5.02 1.90 10.85
N SER A 203 4.97 1.04 11.84
CA SER A 203 4.12 1.23 13.02
C SER A 203 4.58 2.44 13.84
N LYS A 204 3.78 2.84 14.83
CA LYS A 204 4.15 3.94 15.73
C LYS A 204 5.28 3.52 16.67
N GLU A 205 5.28 2.26 17.06
CA GLU A 205 6.31 1.63 17.87
C GLU A 205 7.65 1.61 17.13
N GLU A 206 7.68 1.08 15.89
CA GLU A 206 8.89 1.06 15.05
C GLU A 206 9.39 2.48 14.73
N TYR A 207 8.49 3.43 14.48
CA TYR A 207 8.89 4.83 14.28
C TYR A 207 9.63 5.38 15.50
N ASN A 208 9.07 5.20 16.71
CA ASN A 208 9.70 5.70 17.93
C ASN A 208 11.01 4.99 18.28
N GLU A 209 11.17 3.74 17.84
CA GLU A 209 12.38 2.95 18.09
C GLU A 209 13.52 3.29 17.13
N PHE A 210 13.23 3.44 15.84
CA PHE A 210 14.25 3.52 14.79
C PHE A 210 14.42 4.90 14.14
N ILE A 211 13.48 5.82 14.32
CA ILE A 211 13.53 7.15 13.69
C ILE A 211 13.95 8.19 14.71
N ASP A 212 15.20 8.63 14.61
CA ASP A 212 15.73 9.81 15.31
C ASP A 212 15.72 11.05 14.40
N ASP A 213 16.21 12.19 14.93
CA ASP A 213 16.28 13.45 14.19
C ASP A 213 17.25 13.38 12.99
N GLU A 214 18.27 12.50 13.03
CA GLU A 214 19.24 12.36 11.95
C GLU A 214 18.64 11.64 10.74
N ILE A 215 17.81 10.63 10.96
CA ILE A 215 17.09 9.90 9.92
C ILE A 215 15.86 10.69 9.47
N ALA A 216 15.10 11.26 10.41
CA ALA A 216 13.84 11.95 10.13
C ALA A 216 13.99 13.11 9.14
N LYS A 217 15.13 13.82 9.14
CA LYS A 217 15.38 14.97 8.26
C LYS A 217 15.35 14.63 6.76
N TYR A 218 15.58 13.36 6.40
CA TYR A 218 15.53 12.91 5.01
C TYR A 218 14.11 12.59 4.55
N PHE A 219 13.19 12.34 5.48
CA PHE A 219 11.83 11.92 5.17
C PHE A 219 10.83 13.06 5.27
N ILE A 220 9.89 13.07 4.34
CA ILE A 220 8.64 13.82 4.48
C ILE A 220 7.67 12.94 5.28
N CYS A 221 7.77 13.05 6.60
CA CYS A 221 7.02 12.20 7.54
C CYS A 221 5.55 12.61 7.66
N SER A 222 4.64 11.64 7.62
CA SER A 222 3.21 11.85 7.89
C SER A 222 2.65 10.72 8.76
N GLU A 223 1.99 11.10 9.86
CA GLU A 223 1.27 10.17 10.74
C GLU A 223 -0.19 10.05 10.28
N LEU A 224 -0.63 8.84 9.94
CA LEU A 224 -2.04 8.55 9.69
C LEU A 224 -2.81 8.50 11.00
N LYS A 225 -3.79 9.39 11.10
CA LYS A 225 -4.72 9.45 12.23
C LYS A 225 -6.01 8.70 11.91
N ARG A 226 -6.81 8.50 12.96
CA ARG A 226 -8.19 8.07 12.86
C ARG A 226 -8.98 9.05 12.00
N LEU A 227 -9.91 8.51 11.22
CA LEU A 227 -10.80 9.29 10.36
C LEU A 227 -11.77 10.11 11.21
N SER A 228 -12.18 11.27 10.70
CA SER A 228 -13.19 12.08 11.39
C SER A 228 -14.56 11.41 11.31
N ASP A 229 -15.48 11.76 12.21
CA ASP A 229 -16.86 11.29 12.17
C ASP A 229 -17.53 11.53 10.80
N ASN A 230 -17.23 12.67 10.18
CA ASN A 230 -17.73 13.00 8.85
C ASN A 230 -17.14 12.08 7.76
N ASP A 231 -15.86 11.73 7.87
CA ASP A 231 -15.23 10.77 6.95
C ASP A 231 -15.84 9.37 7.12
N VAL A 232 -16.09 8.94 8.36
CA VAL A 232 -16.75 7.66 8.64
C VAL A 232 -18.16 7.61 8.04
N ARG A 233 -18.97 8.67 8.25
CA ARG A 233 -20.30 8.78 7.64
C ARG A 233 -20.24 8.72 6.12
N THR A 234 -19.34 9.50 5.53
CA THR A 234 -19.17 9.57 4.07
C THR A 234 -18.75 8.22 3.50
N TYR A 235 -17.84 7.51 4.18
CA TYR A 235 -17.40 6.17 3.79
C TYR A 235 -18.57 5.18 3.74
N PHE A 236 -19.39 5.11 4.79
CA PHE A 236 -20.53 4.19 4.82
C PHE A 236 -21.61 4.58 3.80
N LYS A 237 -21.99 5.86 3.71
CA LYS A 237 -22.94 6.35 2.70
C LYS A 237 -22.48 5.97 1.29
N ASN A 238 -21.24 6.29 0.93
CA ASN A 238 -20.71 5.98 -0.40
C ASN A 238 -20.63 4.48 -0.66
N SER A 239 -20.23 3.69 0.34
CA SER A 239 -20.04 2.25 0.18
C SER A 239 -21.37 1.50 -0.01
N PHE A 240 -22.42 1.88 0.73
CA PHE A 240 -23.75 1.28 0.59
C PHE A 240 -24.52 1.79 -0.63
N ASN A 241 -24.36 3.07 -1.00
CA ASN A 241 -24.97 3.62 -2.21
C ASN A 241 -24.51 2.90 -3.50
N LYS A 242 -23.36 2.21 -3.51
CA LYS A 242 -22.95 1.35 -4.65
C LYS A 242 -23.91 0.21 -4.95
N PHE A 243 -24.75 -0.15 -3.99
CA PHE A 243 -25.78 -1.19 -4.10
C PHE A 243 -27.19 -0.60 -4.08
N ASP A 244 -27.30 0.73 -4.28
CA ASP A 244 -28.55 1.49 -4.15
C ASP A 244 -29.20 1.31 -2.76
N TRP A 245 -28.38 1.11 -1.72
CA TRP A 245 -28.84 1.04 -0.33
C TRP A 245 -28.61 2.36 0.39
N GLU A 246 -29.68 2.94 0.89
CA GLU A 246 -29.61 4.09 1.79
C GLU A 246 -29.49 3.63 3.24
N ILE A 247 -28.57 4.26 3.98
CA ILE A 247 -28.36 4.01 5.40
C ILE A 247 -28.88 5.21 6.19
N SER A 248 -29.72 4.95 7.20
CA SER A 248 -30.31 6.00 8.04
C SER A 248 -29.25 6.70 8.89
N ASP A 249 -29.50 7.98 9.23
CA ASP A 249 -28.57 8.75 10.05
C ASP A 249 -28.41 8.15 11.46
N ASP A 250 -29.45 7.55 12.05
CA ASP A 250 -29.36 6.86 13.36
C ASP A 250 -28.36 5.70 13.34
N VAL A 251 -28.33 4.93 12.24
CA VAL A 251 -27.40 3.80 12.08
C VAL A 251 -25.99 4.32 11.84
N LEU A 252 -25.86 5.42 11.10
CA LEU A 252 -24.57 6.08 10.89
C LEU A 252 -23.99 6.62 12.20
N ASP A 253 -24.80 7.20 13.08
CA ASP A 253 -24.37 7.66 14.40
C ASP A 253 -23.77 6.51 15.21
N LEU A 254 -24.43 5.35 15.19
CA LEU A 254 -23.96 4.15 15.86
C LEU A 254 -22.68 3.59 15.24
N LEU A 255 -22.54 3.66 13.91
CA LEU A 255 -21.32 3.24 13.23
C LEU A 255 -20.14 4.19 13.49
N VAL A 256 -20.39 5.50 13.57
CA VAL A 256 -19.40 6.50 13.97
C VAL A 256 -18.89 6.22 15.38
N GLU A 257 -19.81 6.08 16.34
CA GLU A 257 -19.48 5.77 17.73
C GLU A 257 -18.72 4.45 17.83
N HIS A 258 -19.16 3.43 17.10
CA HIS A 258 -18.56 2.10 17.13
C HIS A 258 -17.14 2.06 16.53
N CYS A 259 -16.95 2.67 15.36
CA CYS A 259 -15.70 2.56 14.63
C CYS A 259 -14.65 3.54 15.15
N GLN A 260 -15.06 4.67 15.75
CA GLN A 260 -14.16 5.71 16.25
C GLN A 260 -13.08 6.13 15.24
N GLY A 261 -13.44 6.18 13.95
CA GLY A 261 -12.52 6.52 12.87
C GLY A 261 -11.46 5.47 12.53
N ASN A 262 -11.53 4.25 13.06
CA ASN A 262 -10.59 3.17 12.73
C ASN A 262 -11.05 2.44 11.44
N PRO A 263 -10.27 2.47 10.34
CA PRO A 263 -10.68 1.87 9.07
C PRO A 263 -10.92 0.36 9.11
N CYS A 264 -10.19 -0.39 9.94
CA CYS A 264 -10.40 -1.82 10.09
C CYS A 264 -11.73 -2.14 10.76
N LEU A 265 -12.10 -1.40 11.81
CA LEU A 265 -13.43 -1.50 12.41
C LEU A 265 -14.53 -1.13 11.42
N MET A 266 -14.29 -0.11 10.58
CA MET A 266 -15.24 0.30 9.53
C MET A 266 -15.47 -0.81 8.50
N GLN A 267 -14.39 -1.47 8.03
CA GLN A 267 -14.46 -2.61 7.13
C GLN A 267 -15.21 -3.79 7.77
N HIS A 268 -14.87 -4.14 9.01
CA HIS A 268 -15.55 -5.22 9.73
C HIS A 268 -17.05 -4.94 9.93
N ALA A 269 -17.42 -3.74 10.37
CA ALA A 269 -18.82 -3.36 10.59
C ALA A 269 -19.60 -3.37 9.27
N GLY A 270 -19.04 -2.76 8.22
CA GLY A 270 -19.65 -2.74 6.89
C GLY A 270 -19.84 -4.13 6.29
N ASN A 271 -18.86 -5.04 6.44
CA ASN A 271 -18.99 -6.44 6.03
C ASN A 271 -20.17 -7.14 6.70
N LYS A 272 -20.30 -6.98 8.03
CA LYS A 272 -21.38 -7.61 8.79
C LYS A 272 -22.75 -7.13 8.32
N ILE A 273 -22.90 -5.82 8.09
CA ILE A 273 -24.15 -5.25 7.58
C ILE A 273 -24.42 -5.76 6.15
N TYR A 274 -23.42 -5.71 5.27
CA TYR A 274 -23.55 -6.14 3.88
C TYR A 274 -24.04 -7.58 3.74
N TYR A 275 -23.43 -8.52 4.47
CA TYR A 275 -23.84 -9.92 4.41
C TYR A 275 -25.21 -10.15 5.02
N SER A 276 -25.54 -9.47 6.13
CA SER A 276 -26.86 -9.58 6.74
C SER A 276 -27.99 -9.13 5.79
N ILE A 277 -27.74 -8.08 4.99
CA ILE A 277 -28.67 -7.61 3.96
C ILE A 277 -28.72 -8.58 2.77
N SER A 278 -27.55 -8.96 2.25
CA SER A 278 -27.43 -9.79 1.03
C SER A 278 -27.99 -11.20 1.18
N MET A 279 -27.95 -11.77 2.39
CA MET A 279 -28.40 -13.14 2.66
C MET A 279 -29.89 -13.24 3.06
N GLY A 280 -30.65 -12.14 3.04
CA GLY A 280 -32.11 -12.21 3.11
C GLY A 280 -32.69 -12.71 4.44
N ALA A 281 -32.11 -12.29 5.57
CA ALA A 281 -32.46 -12.62 6.97
C ALA A 281 -31.96 -14.00 7.45
N PHE A 282 -31.47 -14.10 8.68
CA PHE A 282 -31.01 -15.39 9.24
C PHE A 282 -32.11 -16.16 9.98
N ASP A 283 -32.21 -17.48 9.71
CA ASP A 283 -32.30 -18.62 10.67
C ASP A 283 -32.20 -19.98 9.92
N GLU A 284 -31.94 -21.17 10.48
CA GLU A 284 -31.67 -21.68 11.85
C GLU A 284 -30.38 -22.55 11.92
N GLU A 285 -29.83 -23.04 10.80
CA GLU A 285 -28.64 -23.93 10.78
C GLU A 285 -27.30 -23.19 10.67
N GLU A 286 -27.29 -21.93 10.22
CA GLU A 286 -26.06 -21.14 10.00
C GLU A 286 -25.40 -20.65 11.30
N LYS A 287 -26.01 -20.99 12.45
CA LYS A 287 -25.56 -20.82 13.83
C LYS A 287 -24.27 -21.58 14.21
N LYS A 288 -23.68 -22.41 13.33
CA LYS A 288 -22.53 -23.28 13.70
C LYS A 288 -21.14 -22.84 13.21
N GLY A 289 -21.01 -21.81 12.36
CA GLY A 289 -19.72 -21.41 11.77
C GLY A 289 -19.00 -20.20 12.39
N TYR A 290 -19.67 -19.36 13.18
CA TYR A 290 -19.15 -18.04 13.61
C TYR A 290 -18.60 -17.99 15.04
N ARG A 291 -18.24 -19.15 15.62
CA ARG A 291 -17.76 -19.27 17.01
C ARG A 291 -16.29 -18.89 17.24
N VAL A 292 -15.65 -18.21 16.30
CA VAL A 292 -14.27 -17.75 16.48
C VAL A 292 -14.22 -16.25 16.15
N TYR A 293 -13.86 -15.46 17.16
CA TYR A 293 -13.81 -13.99 17.21
C TYR A 293 -15.11 -13.23 17.56
N GLY A 294 -15.80 -13.75 18.58
CA GLY A 294 -16.46 -12.87 19.55
C GLY A 294 -15.48 -12.57 20.68
N TYR A 295 -14.81 -11.41 20.63
CA TYR A 295 -14.43 -10.63 21.82
C TYR A 295 -14.20 -9.20 21.35
N VAL A 296 -14.89 -8.26 21.99
CA VAL A 296 -15.02 -6.83 21.65
C VAL A 296 -15.96 -6.57 20.47
N THR A 297 -17.28 -6.61 20.68
CA THR A 297 -18.24 -5.73 19.97
C THR A 297 -19.59 -5.77 20.71
N ASN A 298 -20.15 -4.59 20.98
CA ASN A 298 -21.41 -4.40 21.70
C ASN A 298 -22.60 -5.11 21.04
N GLN A 299 -23.50 -5.67 21.86
CA GLN A 299 -24.63 -6.54 21.52
C GLN A 299 -25.62 -6.03 20.44
N LYS A 300 -25.60 -4.73 20.07
CA LYS A 300 -26.57 -4.14 19.14
C LYS A 300 -26.34 -4.50 17.66
N LEU A 301 -25.09 -4.65 17.22
CA LEU A 301 -24.77 -4.98 15.81
C LEU A 301 -25.08 -6.44 15.43
N THR A 302 -25.37 -7.27 16.42
CA THR A 302 -25.79 -8.67 16.25
C THR A 302 -27.30 -8.86 16.37
N ASP A 303 -28.07 -7.80 16.65
CA ASP A 303 -29.53 -7.88 16.76
C ASP A 303 -30.17 -7.82 15.36
N PRO A 304 -30.87 -8.88 14.92
CA PRO A 304 -31.57 -8.90 13.63
C PRO A 304 -32.62 -7.81 13.47
N ASN A 305 -33.22 -7.32 14.57
CA ASN A 305 -34.18 -6.22 14.53
C ASN A 305 -33.48 -4.88 14.26
N PHE A 306 -32.31 -4.66 14.86
CA PHE A 306 -31.48 -3.51 14.59
C PHE A 306 -31.03 -3.48 13.13
N VAL A 307 -30.61 -4.63 12.57
CA VAL A 307 -30.26 -4.76 11.14
C VAL A 307 -31.47 -4.52 10.21
N ARG A 308 -32.68 -4.91 10.62
CA ARG A 308 -33.91 -4.67 9.85
C ARG A 308 -34.34 -3.20 9.84
N GLU A 309 -34.02 -2.42 10.88
CA GLU A 309 -34.22 -0.97 10.90
C GLU A 309 -33.24 -0.20 10.00
N ILE A 310 -32.12 -0.82 9.57
CA ILE A 310 -31.13 -0.22 8.67
C ILE A 310 -31.71 0.04 7.26
N LEU A 311 -32.75 -0.69 6.86
CA LEU A 311 -33.33 -0.61 5.52
C LEU A 311 -34.73 0.03 5.56
N ARG A 312 -34.80 1.36 5.55
CA ARG A 312 -35.94 2.02 4.92
C ARG A 312 -35.65 2.05 3.42
N LYS A 313 -36.51 1.40 2.63
CA LYS A 313 -36.52 1.52 1.17
C LYS A 313 -36.65 2.96 0.72
#